data_AF-A0A1H0S2Q2-F1
#
_entry.id   AF-A0A1H0S2Q2-F1
#
_cell.length_a   1.000
_cell.length_b   1.000
_cell.length_c   1.000
_cell.angle_alpha   90.00
_cell.angle_beta   90.00
_cell.angle_gamma   90.00
#
_symmetry.space_group_name_H-M   'P 1'
#
loop_
_entity.id
_entity.type
_entity.pdbx_description
1 polymer ?
#
loop_
_entity_poly.entity_id
_entity_poly.type
_entity_poly.pdbx_seq_one_letter_code
_entity_poly.pdbx_strand_id
1 'polypeptide(L)'
;MTKKSFLVVVLVILFISACANQENQGSSSNHLEEMNTLQTRSSGMKEQEIAKEAEREILSYKEVVDVVAVNNKDKLLVGFKIKQFSKFKTKDIEAKINKKLKEEFPNYETNAASDLKIFIETIKIKKEILEGTINQKDLDKRMGKIIKLSKEQT
;
A
#
# COMPACT_ATOMS: atom_id res chain seq x y z
N MET A 1 -52.73 25.38 0.04
CA MET A 1 -51.37 25.89 -0.28
C MET A 1 -50.34 24.75 -0.32
N THR A 2 -50.70 23.56 -0.83
CA THR A 2 -49.99 22.32 -0.42
C THR A 2 -49.60 21.37 -1.56
N LYS A 3 -50.19 21.48 -2.76
CA LYS A 3 -49.90 20.52 -3.85
C LYS A 3 -48.57 20.80 -4.59
N LYS A 4 -48.24 22.08 -4.81
CA LYS A 4 -46.97 22.47 -5.46
C LYS A 4 -45.76 22.26 -4.54
N SER A 5 -45.93 22.49 -3.25
CA SER A 5 -44.88 22.28 -2.25
C SER A 5 -44.63 20.77 -2.00
N PHE A 6 -45.67 19.94 -2.03
CA PHE A 6 -45.53 18.48 -1.98
C PHE A 6 -44.81 17.92 -3.22
N LEU A 7 -45.06 18.48 -4.41
CA LEU A 7 -44.39 18.06 -5.65
C LEU A 7 -42.87 18.35 -5.62
N VAL A 8 -42.47 19.48 -5.02
CA VAL A 8 -41.06 19.86 -4.89
C VAL A 8 -40.32 18.95 -3.90
N VAL A 9 -40.97 18.57 -2.80
CA VAL A 9 -40.38 17.66 -1.80
C VAL A 9 -40.15 16.26 -2.38
N VAL A 10 -41.09 15.74 -3.20
CA VAL A 10 -40.94 14.44 -3.88
C VAL A 10 -39.82 14.49 -4.94
N LEU A 11 -39.66 15.60 -5.65
CA LEU A 11 -38.59 15.76 -6.64
C LEU A 11 -37.18 15.77 -6.02
N VAL A 12 -37.03 16.36 -4.83
CA VAL A 12 -35.75 16.41 -4.09
C VAL A 12 -35.34 15.03 -3.55
N ILE A 13 -36.30 14.17 -3.19
CA ILE A 13 -36.04 12.82 -2.69
C ILE A 13 -35.51 11.88 -3.80
N LEU A 14 -35.82 12.15 -5.07
CA LEU A 14 -35.32 11.35 -6.20
C LEU A 14 -33.86 11.63 -6.57
N PHE A 15 -33.29 12.76 -6.14
CA PHE A 15 -31.88 13.10 -6.38
C PHE A 15 -30.91 12.51 -5.34
N ILE A 16 -31.40 11.89 -4.26
CA ILE A 16 -30.56 11.34 -3.19
C ILE A 16 -30.21 9.86 -3.39
N SER A 17 -30.77 9.20 -4.41
CA SER A 17 -30.61 7.74 -4.65
C SER A 17 -29.54 7.38 -5.67
N ALA A 18 -28.52 8.21 -5.86
CA ALA A 18 -27.43 7.95 -6.80
C ALA A 18 -26.08 8.24 -6.16
N CYS A 19 -25.67 7.38 -5.22
CA CYS A 19 -24.28 6.97 -5.00
C CYS A 19 -24.25 5.80 -4.00
N ALA A 20 -24.49 4.60 -4.50
CA ALA A 20 -24.05 3.37 -3.85
C ALA A 20 -23.53 2.44 -4.93
N ASN A 21 -22.32 2.72 -5.42
CA ASN A 21 -21.55 1.75 -6.15
C ASN A 21 -20.11 1.72 -5.63
N GLN A 22 -19.68 0.49 -5.32
CA GLN A 22 -18.32 -0.03 -5.14
C GLN A 22 -17.40 0.75 -4.19
N GLU A 23 -16.86 0.12 -3.14
CA GLU A 23 -16.12 -1.13 -3.22
C GLU A 23 -16.25 -1.87 -1.89
N ASN A 24 -17.05 -2.94 -1.88
CA ASN A 24 -17.01 -3.94 -0.83
C ASN A 24 -15.87 -4.89 -1.19
N GLN A 25 -14.64 -4.47 -0.90
CA GLN A 25 -13.52 -5.40 -0.69
C GLN A 25 -13.10 -5.25 0.77
N GLY A 26 -13.92 -5.82 1.65
CA GLY A 26 -13.46 -6.26 2.95
C GLY A 26 -12.38 -7.33 2.75
N SER A 27 -11.14 -6.90 2.61
CA SER A 27 -9.94 -7.73 2.70
C SER A 27 -8.93 -7.04 3.63
N SER A 28 -9.39 -6.62 4.82
CA SER A 28 -8.52 -6.05 5.87
C SER A 28 -7.81 -7.13 6.70
N SER A 29 -7.46 -8.29 6.13
CA SER A 29 -6.75 -9.34 6.88
C SER A 29 -6.06 -10.39 6.01
N ASN A 30 -6.52 -10.64 4.78
CA ASN A 30 -6.16 -11.88 4.09
C ASN A 30 -4.87 -11.80 3.24
N HIS A 31 -4.42 -10.62 2.80
CA HIS A 31 -3.26 -10.54 1.91
C HIS A 31 -1.95 -10.90 2.61
N LEU A 32 -1.76 -10.48 3.87
CA LEU A 32 -0.60 -10.89 4.66
C LEU A 32 -0.66 -12.36 5.06
N GLU A 33 -1.82 -12.89 5.46
CA GLU A 33 -1.95 -14.31 5.80
C GLU A 33 -1.69 -15.22 4.59
N GLU A 34 -2.29 -14.93 3.44
CA GLU A 34 -2.07 -15.71 2.22
C GLU A 34 -0.59 -15.67 1.79
N MET A 35 0.07 -14.50 1.85
CA MET A 35 1.50 -14.39 1.56
C MET A 35 2.41 -15.09 2.57
N ASN A 36 2.06 -15.06 3.86
CA ASN A 36 2.85 -15.74 4.90
C ASN A 36 2.78 -17.26 4.75
N THR A 37 1.63 -17.81 4.32
CA THR A 37 1.53 -19.27 4.07
C THR A 37 2.36 -19.76 2.88
N LEU A 38 2.55 -18.91 1.86
CA LEU A 38 3.39 -19.22 0.69
C LEU A 38 4.90 -19.17 1.01
N GLN A 39 5.32 -18.32 1.95
CA GLN A 39 6.74 -18.20 2.34
C GLN A 39 7.30 -19.46 3.00
N THR A 40 6.50 -20.22 3.74
CA THR A 40 6.96 -21.45 4.41
C THR A 40 7.26 -22.57 3.40
N ARG A 41 6.81 -22.44 2.15
CA ARG A 41 7.01 -23.42 1.07
C ARG A 41 8.00 -22.98 0.00
N SER A 42 8.35 -21.69 -0.05
CA SER A 42 9.17 -21.12 -1.12
C SER A 42 10.62 -20.92 -0.68
N SER A 43 11.55 -21.36 -1.53
CA SER A 43 12.98 -21.01 -1.48
C SER A 43 13.27 -19.57 -1.95
N GLY A 44 12.23 -18.76 -2.19
CA GLY A 44 12.32 -17.37 -2.61
C GLY A 44 13.25 -16.60 -1.69
N MET A 45 14.29 -16.01 -2.30
CA MET A 45 15.37 -15.22 -1.71
C MET A 45 15.27 -15.02 -0.19
N LYS A 46 16.10 -15.76 0.57
CA LYS A 46 16.20 -15.67 2.04
C LYS A 46 16.40 -14.25 2.59
N GLU A 47 16.71 -13.28 1.74
CA GLU A 47 17.04 -11.90 2.06
C GLU A 47 15.83 -10.98 2.32
N GLN A 48 14.57 -11.48 2.34
CA GLN A 48 13.38 -10.62 2.57
C GLN A 48 13.04 -10.34 4.06
N GLU A 49 13.93 -10.64 5.02
CA GLU A 49 13.64 -10.43 6.44
C GLU A 49 13.43 -8.95 6.78
N ILE A 50 14.25 -8.06 6.20
CA ILE A 50 14.15 -6.61 6.40
C ILE A 50 12.81 -6.07 5.90
N ALA A 51 12.34 -6.52 4.73
CA ALA A 51 11.02 -6.16 4.24
C ALA A 51 9.91 -6.60 5.22
N LYS A 52 9.98 -7.81 5.79
CA LYS A 52 8.98 -8.28 6.76
C LYS A 52 8.99 -7.46 8.06
N GLU A 53 10.17 -7.06 8.54
CA GLU A 53 10.29 -6.22 9.71
C GLU A 53 9.68 -4.84 9.47
N ALA A 54 9.99 -4.22 8.32
CA ALA A 54 9.39 -2.96 7.90
C ALA A 54 7.86 -3.04 7.78
N GLU A 55 7.31 -4.15 7.27
CA GLU A 55 5.86 -4.36 7.22
C GLU A 55 5.23 -4.33 8.62
N ARG A 56 5.84 -5.02 9.60
CA ARG A 56 5.34 -5.05 10.98
C ARG A 56 5.39 -3.67 11.63
N GLU A 57 6.49 -2.95 11.46
CA GLU A 57 6.65 -1.60 11.99
C GLU A 57 5.57 -0.66 11.42
N ILE A 58 5.35 -0.68 10.10
CA ILE A 58 4.40 0.22 9.45
C ILE A 58 2.95 -0.14 9.74
N LEU A 59 2.62 -1.44 9.87
CA LEU A 59 1.26 -1.87 10.26
C LEU A 59 0.88 -1.41 11.67
N SER A 60 1.84 -1.07 12.53
CA SER A 60 1.55 -0.54 13.87
C SER A 60 0.90 0.85 13.84
N TYR A 61 0.99 1.57 12.71
CA TYR A 61 0.44 2.91 12.55
C TYR A 61 -1.07 2.84 12.35
N LYS A 62 -1.82 3.50 13.23
CA LYS A 62 -3.29 3.50 13.19
C LYS A 62 -3.88 4.03 11.88
N GLU A 63 -3.14 4.85 11.14
CA GLU A 63 -3.54 5.43 9.86
C GLU A 63 -3.38 4.46 8.69
N VAL A 64 -2.57 3.41 8.86
CA VAL A 64 -2.28 2.39 7.83
C VAL A 64 -3.33 1.29 7.89
N VAL A 65 -3.76 0.84 6.71
CA VAL A 65 -4.74 -0.25 6.53
C VAL A 65 -4.06 -1.52 6.03
N ASP A 66 -3.03 -1.35 5.19
CA ASP A 66 -2.38 -2.46 4.49
C ASP A 66 -0.96 -2.02 4.12
N VAL A 67 -0.03 -2.98 4.05
CA VAL A 67 1.37 -2.73 3.72
C VAL A 67 1.92 -3.87 2.89
N VAL A 68 2.83 -3.52 2.00
CA VAL A 68 3.68 -4.46 1.30
C VAL A 68 5.08 -3.87 1.19
N ALA A 69 6.09 -4.67 1.51
CA ALA A 69 7.47 -4.29 1.36
C ALA A 69 8.25 -5.36 0.60
N VAL A 70 9.28 -4.90 -0.12
CA VAL A 70 10.30 -5.73 -0.75
C VAL A 70 11.65 -5.06 -0.56
N ASN A 71 12.69 -5.86 -0.33
CA ASN A 71 14.05 -5.34 -0.24
C ASN A 71 14.97 -6.07 -1.21
N ASN A 72 16.04 -5.40 -1.61
CA ASN A 72 17.19 -6.00 -2.26
C ASN A 72 18.41 -5.80 -1.34
N LYS A 73 19.63 -5.76 -1.90
CA LYS A 73 20.87 -5.63 -1.13
C LYS A 73 21.00 -4.29 -0.40
N ASP A 74 20.51 -3.21 -0.98
CA ASP A 74 20.79 -1.83 -0.55
C ASP A 74 19.54 -0.93 -0.48
N LYS A 75 18.36 -1.42 -0.87
CA LYS A 75 17.11 -0.65 -0.94
C LYS A 75 15.98 -1.39 -0.26
N LEU A 76 15.09 -0.61 0.32
CA LEU A 76 13.85 -1.06 0.94
C LEU A 76 12.70 -0.26 0.33
N LEU A 77 11.87 -0.93 -0.46
CA LEU A 77 10.70 -0.34 -1.09
C LEU A 77 9.45 -0.76 -0.31
N VAL A 78 8.65 0.22 0.11
CA VAL A 78 7.42 -0.01 0.86
C VAL A 78 6.25 0.71 0.19
N GLY A 79 5.22 -0.04 -0.18
CA GLY A 79 3.91 0.49 -0.52
C GLY A 79 2.95 0.29 0.65
N PHE A 80 2.13 1.29 0.97
CA PHE A 80 1.11 1.14 2.02
C PHE A 80 -0.21 1.83 1.65
N LYS A 81 -1.32 1.35 2.22
CA LYS A 81 -2.63 2.00 2.10
C LYS A 81 -2.94 2.76 3.38
N ILE A 82 -3.47 3.96 3.23
CA ILE A 82 -3.94 4.78 4.37
C ILE A 82 -5.47 4.76 4.46
N LYS A 83 -5.98 4.99 5.67
CA LYS A 83 -7.42 5.17 5.92
C LYS A 83 -7.95 6.36 5.14
N GLN A 84 -9.19 6.24 4.66
CA GLN A 84 -9.82 7.27 3.83
C GLN A 84 -9.86 8.64 4.52
N PHE A 85 -10.20 8.69 5.81
CA PHE A 85 -10.24 9.92 6.61
C PHE A 85 -8.85 10.51 6.89
N SER A 86 -7.77 9.75 6.68
CA SER A 86 -6.39 10.16 6.89
C SER A 86 -5.72 10.71 5.62
N LYS A 87 -6.41 10.69 4.47
CA LYS A 87 -5.91 11.20 3.19
C LYS A 87 -5.55 12.68 3.19
N PHE A 88 -6.13 13.48 4.09
CA PHE A 88 -5.76 14.88 4.24
C PHE A 88 -4.36 15.08 4.83
N LYS A 89 -3.80 14.04 5.47
CA LYS A 89 -2.49 14.07 6.14
C LYS A 89 -1.48 13.12 5.50
N THR A 90 -1.72 12.71 4.24
CA THR A 90 -0.87 11.74 3.54
C THR A 90 0.60 12.12 3.58
N LYS A 91 0.94 13.36 3.25
CA LYS A 91 2.33 13.83 3.23
C LYS A 91 3.00 13.74 4.61
N ASP A 92 2.29 14.09 5.67
CA ASP A 92 2.81 14.01 7.04
C ASP A 92 3.01 12.56 7.47
N ILE A 93 2.08 11.67 7.11
CA ILE A 93 2.16 10.24 7.39
C ILE A 93 3.33 9.60 6.65
N GLU A 94 3.48 9.91 5.35
CA GLU A 94 4.60 9.46 4.53
C GLU A 94 5.94 9.95 5.08
N ALA A 95 6.04 11.23 5.45
CA ALA A 95 7.25 11.79 6.03
C ALA A 95 7.60 11.09 7.36
N LYS A 96 6.60 10.86 8.23
CA LYS A 96 6.78 10.17 9.51
C LYS A 96 7.27 8.73 9.31
N ILE A 97 6.63 7.97 8.42
CA ILE A 97 7.01 6.58 8.11
C ILE A 97 8.41 6.54 7.51
N ASN A 98 8.72 7.37 6.51
CA ASN A 98 10.04 7.41 5.90
C ASN A 98 11.14 7.78 6.91
N LYS A 99 10.86 8.70 7.85
CA LYS A 99 11.80 9.03 8.92
C LYS A 99 12.08 7.81 9.80
N LYS A 100 11.03 7.12 10.25
CA LYS A 100 11.16 5.92 11.09
C LYS A 100 11.95 4.82 10.39
N LEU A 101 11.66 4.55 9.11
CA LEU A 101 12.39 3.55 8.34
C LEU A 101 13.87 3.87 8.18
N LYS A 102 14.23 5.15 7.97
CA LYS A 102 15.64 5.57 7.89
C LYS A 102 16.39 5.37 9.21
N GLU A 103 15.71 5.60 10.34
CA GLU A 103 16.28 5.39 11.67
C GLU A 103 16.50 3.90 11.97
N GLU A 104 15.56 3.05 11.54
CA GLU A 104 15.56 1.61 11.83
C GLU A 104 16.43 0.79 10.86
N PHE A 105 16.49 1.22 9.60
CA PHE A 105 17.21 0.54 8.53
C PHE A 105 18.24 1.48 7.88
N PRO A 106 19.24 2.00 8.64
CA PRO A 106 20.18 3.01 8.14
C PRO A 106 21.08 2.51 7.00
N ASN A 107 21.20 1.19 6.83
CA ASN A 107 21.97 0.56 5.77
C ASN A 107 21.22 0.47 4.43
N TYR A 108 19.95 0.88 4.39
CA TYR A 108 19.08 0.77 3.22
C TYR A 108 18.66 2.15 2.71
N GLU A 109 18.62 2.32 1.38
CA GLU A 109 17.85 3.41 0.76
C GLU A 109 16.36 3.08 0.90
N THR A 110 15.74 3.61 1.95
CA THR A 110 14.32 3.38 2.23
C THR A 110 13.43 4.32 1.41
N ASN A 111 12.40 3.79 0.78
CA ASN A 111 11.36 4.56 0.12
C ASN A 111 9.99 3.99 0.46
N ALA A 112 9.19 4.75 1.22
CA ALA A 112 7.82 4.42 1.53
C ALA A 112 6.85 5.40 0.87
N ALA A 113 5.85 4.89 0.16
CA ALA A 113 4.82 5.70 -0.48
C ALA A 113 3.42 5.10 -0.30
N SER A 114 2.43 5.98 -0.18
CA SER A 114 1.02 5.60 -0.07
C SER A 114 0.29 5.50 -1.41
N ASP A 115 1.01 5.78 -2.51
CA ASP A 115 0.46 5.76 -3.86
C ASP A 115 0.02 4.35 -4.28
N LEU A 116 -1.19 4.26 -4.84
CA LEU A 116 -1.81 3.00 -5.21
C LEU A 116 -0.98 2.21 -6.23
N LYS A 117 -0.35 2.89 -7.19
CA LYS A 117 0.50 2.23 -8.19
C LYS A 117 1.74 1.64 -7.53
N ILE A 118 2.37 2.38 -6.61
CA ILE A 118 3.54 1.88 -5.86
C ILE A 118 3.14 0.63 -5.06
N PHE A 119 2.00 0.67 -4.37
CA PHE A 119 1.46 -0.48 -3.65
C PHE A 119 1.25 -1.71 -4.55
N ILE A 120 0.55 -1.55 -5.67
CA ILE A 120 0.26 -2.65 -6.62
C ILE A 120 1.54 -3.23 -7.24
N GLU A 121 2.46 -2.38 -7.69
CA GLU A 121 3.71 -2.85 -8.29
C GLU A 121 4.60 -3.59 -7.27
N THR A 122 4.58 -3.14 -6.01
CA THR A 122 5.31 -3.81 -4.93
C THR A 122 4.69 -5.18 -4.61
N ILE A 123 3.36 -5.33 -4.65
CA ILE A 123 2.70 -6.65 -4.56
C ILE A 123 3.18 -7.59 -5.67
N LYS A 124 3.23 -7.11 -6.92
CA LYS A 124 3.67 -7.95 -8.05
C LYS A 124 5.09 -8.45 -7.85
N ILE A 125 6.02 -7.57 -7.44
CA ILE A 125 7.40 -7.96 -7.14
C ILE A 125 7.41 -8.99 -6.02
N LYS A 126 6.72 -8.74 -4.91
CA LYS A 126 6.73 -9.64 -3.75
C LYS A 126 6.18 -11.03 -4.14
N LYS A 127 5.11 -11.09 -4.95
CA LYS A 127 4.56 -12.33 -5.49
C LYS A 127 5.57 -13.09 -6.34
N GLU A 128 6.26 -12.43 -7.26
CA GLU A 128 7.29 -13.07 -8.10
C GLU A 128 8.49 -13.55 -7.28
N ILE A 129 8.87 -12.85 -6.21
CA ILE A 129 9.89 -13.33 -5.25
C ILE A 129 9.41 -14.62 -4.59
N LEU A 130 8.16 -14.67 -4.11
CA LEU A 130 7.59 -15.87 -3.50
C LEU A 130 7.46 -17.02 -4.48
N GLU A 131 7.18 -16.75 -5.75
CA GLU A 131 7.10 -17.78 -6.79
C GLU A 131 8.49 -18.20 -7.32
N GLY A 132 9.54 -17.46 -6.96
CA GLY A 132 10.90 -17.68 -7.48
C GLY A 132 11.06 -17.36 -8.96
N THR A 133 10.15 -16.55 -9.53
CA THR A 133 10.10 -16.22 -10.96
C THR A 133 10.91 -14.97 -11.33
N ILE A 134 11.29 -14.16 -10.34
CA ILE A 134 12.13 -12.97 -10.54
C ILE A 134 13.59 -13.23 -10.13
N ASN A 135 14.52 -12.72 -10.93
CA ASN A 135 15.95 -12.74 -10.61
C ASN A 135 16.39 -11.40 -9.96
N GLN A 136 17.58 -11.40 -9.34
CA GLN A 136 18.12 -10.21 -8.66
C GLN A 136 18.19 -8.96 -9.56
N LYS A 137 18.62 -9.13 -10.82
CA LYS A 137 18.81 -8.01 -11.74
C LYS A 137 17.48 -7.33 -12.08
N ASP A 138 16.43 -8.12 -12.30
CA ASP A 138 15.10 -7.63 -12.58
C ASP A 138 14.46 -7.00 -11.33
N LEU A 139 14.71 -7.58 -10.15
CA LEU A 139 14.32 -6.99 -8.87
C LEU A 139 14.92 -5.58 -8.70
N ASP A 140 16.24 -5.46 -8.83
CA ASP A 140 16.97 -4.19 -8.68
C ASP A 140 16.47 -3.13 -9.67
N LYS A 141 16.27 -3.54 -10.94
CA LYS A 141 15.78 -2.66 -12.01
C LYS A 141 14.37 -2.16 -11.73
N ARG A 142 13.46 -3.06 -11.32
CA ARG A 142 12.06 -2.70 -11.05
C ARG A 142 11.94 -1.83 -9.82
N MET A 143 12.63 -2.17 -8.73
CA MET A 143 12.69 -1.33 -7.53
C MET A 143 13.21 0.07 -7.86
N GLY A 144 14.32 0.18 -8.61
CA GLY A 144 14.87 1.47 -9.02
C GLY A 144 13.88 2.30 -9.84
N LYS A 145 13.13 1.68 -10.77
CA LYS A 145 12.09 2.37 -11.55
C LYS A 145 10.96 2.89 -10.67
N ILE A 146 10.48 2.08 -9.73
CA ILE A 146 9.38 2.45 -8.83
C ILE A 146 9.80 3.59 -7.90
N ILE A 147 10.99 3.51 -7.31
CA ILE A 147 11.54 4.57 -6.44
C ILE A 147 11.68 5.89 -7.21
N LYS A 148 12.15 5.84 -8.46
CA LYS A 148 12.24 7.03 -9.30
C LYS A 148 10.87 7.66 -9.57
N LEU A 149 9.88 6.84 -9.92
CA LEU A 149 8.49 7.29 -10.15
C LEU A 149 7.84 7.88 -8.90
N SER A 150 8.16 7.36 -7.72
CA SER A 150 7.71 7.94 -6.45
C SER A 150 8.27 9.34 -6.25
N LYS A 151 9.58 9.54 -6.48
CA LYS A 151 10.26 10.83 -6.30
C LYS A 151 9.81 11.91 -7.31
N GLU A 152 9.36 11.53 -8.50
CA GLU A 152 8.88 12.49 -9.52
C GLU A 152 7.47 13.04 -9.23
N GLN A 153 6.65 12.29 -8.49
CA GLN A 153 5.26 12.68 -8.18
C GLN A 153 5.10 13.38 -6.81
N THR A 154 6.18 13.46 -6.03
CA THR A 154 6.19 14.06 -4.68
C THR A 154 6.77 15.47 -4.71
#